data_AF-A0A6V7M039-F1
#
_entry.id   AF-A0A6V7M039-F1
#
_cell.length_a   1.000
_cell.length_b   1.000
_cell.length_c   1.000
_cell.angle_alpha   90.00
_cell.angle_beta   90.00
_cell.angle_gamma   90.00
#
_symmetry.space_group_name_H-M   'P 1'
#
loop_
_entity.id
_entity.type
_entity.pdbx_description
1 polymer ?
#
loop_
_entity_poly.entity_id
_entity_poly.type
_entity_poly.pdbx_seq_one_letter_code
_entity_poly.pdbx_strand_id
1 'polypeptide(L)'
;VVLFSEKSTTVRVLEAARRLGVGTRFVWIGSDAWSNTNHREFLDPWNRNEDDEIVLEGALAVQPLSRKLYGFDDYFTALKLSHQKENPWFNEFWKEYHRCDEHDN
;
A
#
# COMPACT_ATOMS: atom_id res chain seq x y z
N VAL A 1 6.14 8.25 -19.04
CA VAL A 1 4.91 8.98 -18.64
C VAL A 1 5.08 9.39 -17.19
N VAL A 2 4.80 10.66 -16.87
CA VAL A 2 4.86 11.15 -15.48
C VAL A 2 3.47 11.04 -14.86
N LEU A 3 3.35 10.31 -13.74
CA LEU A 3 2.13 10.11 -12.97
C LEU A 3 2.22 10.87 -11.64
N PHE A 4 1.63 12.06 -11.63
CA PHE A 4 1.45 12.86 -10.42
C PHE A 4 -0.03 12.81 -10.02
N SER A 5 -0.43 11.70 -9.42
CA SER A 5 -1.80 11.43 -9.00
C SER A 5 -1.82 10.54 -7.76
N GLU A 6 -2.96 10.49 -7.09
CA GLU A 6 -3.18 9.57 -5.98
C GLU A 6 -3.01 8.10 -6.41
N LYS A 7 -2.69 7.23 -5.44
CA LYS A 7 -2.53 5.78 -5.64
C LYS A 7 -3.68 5.17 -6.45
N SER A 8 -4.92 5.44 -6.04
CA SER A 8 -6.14 4.92 -6.68
C SER A 8 -6.22 5.25 -8.17
N THR A 9 -5.81 6.46 -8.55
CA THR A 9 -5.83 6.93 -9.94
C THR A 9 -4.69 6.30 -10.74
N THR A 10 -3.49 6.25 -10.16
CA THR A 10 -2.32 5.61 -10.78
C THR A 10 -2.59 4.14 -11.10
N VAL A 11 -3.15 3.38 -10.14
CA VAL A 11 -3.51 1.96 -10.34
C VAL A 11 -4.44 1.78 -11.54
N ARG A 12 -5.49 2.60 -11.66
CA ARG A 12 -6.44 2.52 -12.79
C ARG A 12 -5.79 2.78 -14.15
N VAL A 13 -4.81 3.68 -14.21
CA VAL A 13 -4.06 3.97 -15.44
C VAL A 13 -3.18 2.79 -15.82
N LEU A 14 -2.46 2.21 -14.86
CA LEU A 14 -1.61 1.04 -15.09
C LEU A 14 -2.43 -0.18 -15.50
N GLU A 15 -3.57 -0.42 -14.85
CA GLU A 15 -4.50 -1.48 -15.26
C GLU A 15 -5.04 -1.24 -16.68
N ALA A 16 -5.29 0.01 -17.08
CA ALA A 16 -5.72 0.32 -18.44
C ALA A 16 -4.61 0.01 -19.46
N ALA A 17 -3.36 0.37 -19.15
CA ALA A 17 -2.21 0.02 -19.98
C ALA A 17 -2.03 -1.50 -20.09
N ARG A 18 -2.24 -2.24 -19.00
CA ARG A 18 -2.27 -3.71 -18.96
C ARG A 18 -3.35 -4.27 -19.89
N ARG A 19 -4.61 -3.85 -19.69
CA ARG A 19 -5.77 -4.32 -20.47
C ARG A 19 -5.62 -4.07 -21.97
N LEU A 20 -4.93 -3.00 -22.35
CA LEU A 20 -4.67 -2.65 -23.75
C LEU A 20 -3.40 -3.30 -24.31
N GLY A 21 -2.65 -4.08 -23.51
CA GLY A 21 -1.42 -4.73 -23.95
C GLY A 21 -0.28 -3.76 -24.28
N VAL A 22 -0.29 -2.55 -23.70
CA VAL A 22 0.71 -1.50 -23.96
C VAL A 22 1.66 -1.28 -22.77
N GLY A 23 1.74 -2.26 -21.86
CA GLY A 23 2.57 -2.18 -20.65
C GLY A 23 4.04 -1.87 -20.92
N THR A 24 4.62 -2.48 -21.95
CA THR A 24 6.03 -2.30 -22.34
C THR A 24 6.29 -1.04 -23.17
N ARG A 25 5.25 -0.29 -23.54
CA ARG A 25 5.37 0.91 -24.39
C ARG A 25 5.83 2.13 -23.60
N PHE A 26 5.62 2.14 -22.28
CA PHE A 26 5.85 3.30 -21.44
C PHE A 26 6.79 2.97 -20.30
N VAL A 27 7.71 3.89 -20.01
CA VAL A 27 8.39 3.94 -18.72
C VAL A 27 7.57 4.84 -17.80
N TRP A 28 7.22 4.35 -16.62
CA TRP A 28 6.45 5.10 -15.63
C TRP A 28 7.40 5.83 -14.67
N ILE A 29 7.16 7.12 -14.50
CA ILE A 29 7.81 7.94 -13.46
C ILE A 29 6.69 8.46 -12.59
N GLY A 30 6.73 8.28 -11.30
CA GLY A 30 5.63 8.73 -10.46
C GLY A 30 6.07 9.29 -9.11
N SER A 31 5.11 9.93 -8.47
CA SER A 31 5.24 10.61 -7.17
C SER A 31 5.51 9.67 -5.98
N ASP A 32 5.48 10.19 -4.76
CA ASP A 32 5.52 9.42 -3.52
C ASP A 32 4.21 8.71 -3.19
N ALA A 33 3.10 9.10 -3.84
CA ALA A 33 1.79 8.51 -3.60
C ALA A 33 1.70 7.00 -3.91
N TRP A 34 2.66 6.45 -4.68
CA TRP A 34 2.73 5.04 -5.05
C TRP A 34 3.99 4.33 -4.54
N SER A 35 4.91 5.02 -3.86
CA SER A 35 6.17 4.42 -3.39
C SER A 35 6.05 3.61 -2.09
N ASN A 36 5.02 3.87 -1.26
CA ASN A 36 4.90 3.32 0.10
C ASN A 36 4.32 1.90 0.20
N THR A 37 4.10 1.22 -0.93
CA THR A 37 3.64 -0.17 -0.92
C THR A 37 4.72 -1.02 -1.55
N ASN A 38 4.94 -2.23 -1.04
CA ASN A 38 5.66 -3.25 -1.81
C ASN A 38 5.06 -3.25 -3.22
N HIS A 39 5.85 -3.07 -4.28
CA HIS A 39 5.33 -3.00 -5.65
C HIS A 39 4.47 -4.25 -6.00
N ARG A 40 4.68 -5.34 -5.25
CA ARG A 40 3.93 -6.62 -5.25
C ARG A 40 2.50 -6.56 -4.69
N GLU A 41 2.10 -5.43 -4.09
CA GLU A 41 0.77 -5.14 -3.55
C GLU A 41 0.12 -3.95 -4.27
N PHE A 42 0.77 -3.45 -5.33
CA PHE A 42 0.30 -2.28 -6.06
C PHE A 42 -0.82 -2.61 -7.04
N LEU A 43 -0.79 -3.82 -7.60
CA LEU A 43 -1.84 -4.44 -8.39
C LEU A 43 -2.43 -5.60 -7.59
N ASP A 44 -3.69 -5.94 -7.85
CA ASP A 44 -4.54 -6.83 -7.04
C ASP A 44 -3.75 -7.87 -6.21
N PRO A 45 -3.63 -7.68 -4.88
CA PRO A 45 -2.81 -8.56 -4.04
C PRO A 45 -3.35 -10.01 -3.98
N TRP A 46 -4.60 -10.25 -4.41
CA TRP A 46 -5.26 -11.56 -4.40
C TRP A 46 -5.24 -12.27 -5.76
N ASN A 47 -4.95 -11.56 -6.84
CA ASN A 47 -4.98 -12.09 -8.21
C ASN A 47 -3.74 -11.66 -8.98
N ARG A 48 -2.60 -12.21 -8.56
CA ARG A 48 -1.29 -11.94 -9.16
C ARG A 48 -1.14 -12.73 -10.46
N ASN A 49 -1.05 -12.01 -11.58
CA ASN A 49 -0.65 -12.59 -12.86
C ASN A 49 0.71 -12.02 -13.29
N GLU A 50 1.49 -12.80 -14.05
CA GLU A 50 2.79 -12.33 -14.59
C GLU A 50 2.65 -11.03 -15.40
N ASP A 51 1.49 -10.82 -16.03
CA ASP A 51 1.15 -9.60 -16.77
C ASP A 51 1.13 -8.31 -15.91
N ASP A 52 0.97 -8.44 -14.59
CA ASP A 52 0.97 -7.30 -13.67
C ASP A 52 2.36 -6.71 -13.46
N GLU A 53 3.37 -7.58 -13.40
CA GLU A 53 4.75 -7.16 -13.20
C GLU A 53 5.31 -6.51 -14.48
N ILE A 54 4.87 -6.92 -15.67
CA ILE A 54 5.32 -6.39 -16.98
C ILE A 54 5.03 -4.89 -17.12
N VAL A 55 3.86 -4.43 -16.67
CA VAL A 55 3.49 -3.00 -16.80
C VAL A 55 4.34 -2.11 -15.91
N LEU A 56 4.87 -2.65 -14.81
CA LEU A 56 5.68 -1.91 -13.83
C LEU A 56 7.19 -2.03 -14.10
N GLU A 57 7.60 -2.81 -15.09
CA GLU A 57 9.00 -3.02 -15.38
C GLU A 57 9.70 -1.70 -15.76
N GLY A 58 10.82 -1.41 -15.10
CA GLY A 58 11.58 -0.18 -15.32
C GLY A 58 10.95 1.10 -14.75
N ALA A 59 9.86 0.99 -13.98
CA ALA A 59 9.22 2.14 -13.37
C ALA A 59 10.09 2.80 -12.27
N LEU A 60 10.06 4.13 -12.20
CA LEU A 60 10.81 4.95 -11.23
C LEU A 60 9.87 5.68 -10.28
N ALA A 61 9.92 5.32 -9.00
CA ALA A 61 9.17 5.99 -7.94
C ALA A 61 10.07 6.92 -7.12
N VAL A 62 9.49 8.02 -6.64
CA VAL A 62 10.13 8.92 -5.67
C VAL A 62 9.64 8.54 -4.29
N GLN A 63 10.53 8.33 -3.32
CA GLN A 63 10.14 8.15 -1.92
C GLN A 63 10.80 9.24 -1.07
N PRO A 64 10.04 9.95 -0.21
CA PRO A 64 10.62 10.87 0.74
C PRO A 64 11.55 10.12 1.69
N LEU A 65 12.71 10.72 1.99
CA LEU A 65 13.63 10.16 2.95
C LEU A 65 12.98 10.16 4.34
N SER A 66 12.65 8.97 4.86
CA SER A 66 12.14 8.79 6.21
C SER A 66 13.24 8.30 7.16
N ARG A 67 13.09 8.60 8.45
CA ARG A 67 13.97 8.11 9.52
C ARG A 67 13.12 7.41 10.57
N LYS A 68 13.65 6.33 11.13
CA LYS A 68 13.02 5.66 12.27
C LYS A 68 13.03 6.59 13.47
N LEU A 69 11.87 6.76 14.11
CA LEU A 69 11.76 7.47 15.37
C LEU A 69 12.08 6.49 16.50
N TYR A 70 13.16 6.75 17.23
CA TYR A 70 13.58 5.87 18.32
C TYR A 70 12.47 5.76 19.39
N GLY A 71 12.19 4.53 19.83
CA GLY A 71 11.16 4.22 20.82
C GLY A 71 9.72 4.20 20.28
N PHE A 72 9.48 4.59 19.03
CA PHE A 72 8.14 4.52 18.44
C PHE A 72 7.66 3.07 18.29
N ASP A 73 8.52 2.19 17.78
CA ASP A 73 8.19 0.77 17.62
C ASP A 73 7.89 0.12 18.98
N ASP A 74 8.71 0.39 20.00
CA ASP A 74 8.51 -0.13 21.36
C ASP A 74 7.20 0.39 21.98
N TYR A 75 6.90 1.69 21.83
CA TYR A 75 5.65 2.28 22.28
C TYR A 75 4.44 1.66 21.59
N PHE A 76 4.45 1.63 20.25
CA PHE A 76 3.31 1.23 19.45
C PHE A 76 3.00 -0.27 19.61
N THR A 77 4.03 -1.12 19.67
CA THR A 77 3.87 -2.57 19.85
C THR A 77 3.49 -2.98 21.28
N ALA A 78 3.73 -2.12 22.27
CA ALA A 78 3.31 -2.34 23.65
C ALA A 78 1.85 -1.94 23.93
N LEU A 79 1.16 -1.28 22.99
CA LEU A 79 -0.24 -0.89 23.14
C LEU A 79 -1.13 -2.13 23.31
N LYS A 80 -2.18 -1.97 24.11
CA LYS A 80 -3.20 -3.00 24.39
C LYS A 80 -4.57 -2.43 24.05
N LEU A 81 -5.58 -3.30 23.89
CA LEU A 81 -6.97 -2.91 23.62
C LEU A 81 -7.51 -1.83 24.59
N SER A 82 -6.97 -1.71 25.81
CA SER A 82 -7.29 -0.61 26.73
C SER A 82 -7.03 0.79 26.18
N HIS A 83 -6.14 0.92 25.19
CA HIS A 83 -5.83 2.19 24.50
C HIS A 83 -7.01 2.73 23.67
N GLN A 84 -8.08 1.94 23.45
CA GLN A 84 -9.33 2.43 22.86
C GLN A 84 -9.95 3.62 23.60
N LYS A 85 -9.61 3.81 24.88
CA LYS A 85 -10.05 4.97 25.67
C LYS A 85 -9.43 6.29 25.19
N GLU A 86 -8.24 6.22 24.59
CA GLU A 86 -7.49 7.37 24.09
C GLU A 86 -7.65 7.55 22.57
N ASN A 87 -7.87 6.45 21.85
CA ASN A 87 -8.03 6.44 20.40
C ASN A 87 -9.32 5.68 20.02
N PRO A 88 -10.37 6.38 19.55
CA PRO A 88 -11.66 5.77 19.26
C PRO A 88 -11.62 4.75 18.10
N TRP A 89 -10.63 4.85 17.21
CA TRP A 89 -10.44 3.89 16.10
C TRP A 89 -9.62 2.65 16.51
N PHE A 90 -9.05 2.64 17.71
CA PHE A 90 -8.14 1.56 18.12
C PHE A 90 -8.85 0.21 18.30
N ASN A 91 -10.13 0.22 18.70
CA ASN A 91 -10.90 -1.02 18.81
C ASN A 91 -11.07 -1.71 17.45
N GLU A 92 -11.48 -0.95 16.44
CA GLU A 92 -11.65 -1.43 15.06
C GLU A 92 -10.32 -1.93 14.50
N PHE A 93 -9.25 -1.14 14.65
CA PHE A 93 -7.90 -1.53 14.26
C PHE A 93 -7.44 -2.84 14.93
N TRP A 94 -7.65 -2.97 16.25
CA TRP A 94 -7.19 -4.13 17.01
C TRP A 94 -7.87 -5.43 16.55
N LYS A 95 -9.17 -5.37 16.27
CA LYS A 95 -9.95 -6.51 15.75
C LYS A 95 -9.46 -6.93 14.37
N GLU A 96 -9.29 -5.97 13.45
CA GLU A 96 -8.80 -6.23 12.10
C GLU A 96 -7.37 -6.79 12.11
N TYR A 97 -6.49 -6.20 12.93
CA TYR A 97 -5.08 -6.61 13.00
C TYR A 97 -4.91 -8.02 13.56
N HIS A 98 -5.63 -8.37 14.63
CA HIS A 98 -5.56 -9.70 15.25
C HIS A 98 -6.50 -10.73 14.61
N ARG A 99 -7.40 -10.31 13.73
CA ARG A 99 -8.46 -11.15 13.13
C ARG A 99 -9.32 -11.86 14.18
N CYS A 100 -9.74 -11.11 15.19
CA CYS A 100 -10.59 -11.63 16.25
C CYS A 100 -11.93 -10.88 16.27
N ASP A 101 -13.03 -11.62 16.32
CA ASP A 101 -14.37 -11.09 16.55
C ASP A 101 -14.77 -11.29 18.02
N GLU A 102 -15.49 -10.34 18.61
CA GLU A 102 -16.06 -10.45 19.97
C GLU A 102 -17.19 -11.52 20.06
N HIS A 103 -17.34 -12.38 19.05
CA HIS A 103 -18.35 -13.44 18.99
C HIS A 103 -17.88 -14.84 19.37
N ASP A 104 -16.62 -15.00 19.77
CA ASP A 104 -16.14 -16.25 20.37
C ASP A 104 -16.53 -16.30 21.86
N ASN A 105 -17.75 -16.76 22.14
CA ASN A 105 -18.20 -17.28 23.43
C ASN A 105 -18.05 -18.81 23.46
#